data_AF-A0A961NPI0-F1
#
_entry.id   AF-A0A961NPI0-F1
#
_cell.length_a   1.000
_cell.length_b   1.000
_cell.length_c   1.000
_cell.angle_alpha   90.00
_cell.angle_beta   90.00
_cell.angle_gamma   90.00
#
_symmetry.space_group_name_H-M   'P 1'
#
loop_
_entity.id
_entity.type
_entity.pdbx_description
1 polymer ?
#
loop_
_entity_poly.entity_id
_entity_poly.type
_entity_poly.pdbx_seq_one_letter_code
_entity_poly.pdbx_strand_id
1 'polypeptide(L)'
;MHADLILSAPPLEAALRLSDLPVDKHGFLHADFESRRVQGFADIFVAGDASDLRLKQSQLAMQQGETVARQIYERLLGQRPMARFQPEIHCVLDRMNDALYAVMRLESTPDAGIAPGRLRISENKLWRFYKKILQIVIVKRYRSGKPVLAGWFGQMLEAVSRMLARFTTR
;
A
#
# COMPACT_ATOMS: atom_id res chain seq x y z
N MET A 1 -16.41 32.41 0.93
CA MET A 1 -15.98 31.44 1.97
C MET A 1 -14.89 32.14 2.77
N HIS A 2 -15.20 32.64 3.96
CA HIS A 2 -14.19 33.22 4.86
C HIS A 2 -13.70 32.09 5.78
N ALA A 3 -12.39 31.86 5.82
CA ALA A 3 -11.76 30.90 6.71
C ALA A 3 -10.55 31.56 7.36
N ASP A 4 -10.42 31.41 8.68
CA ASP A 4 -9.28 31.96 9.44
C ASP A 4 -8.01 31.09 9.28
N LEU A 5 -8.17 29.80 8.96
CA LEU A 5 -7.07 28.88 8.65
C LEU A 5 -7.51 27.81 7.65
N ILE A 6 -6.66 27.56 6.64
CA ILE A 6 -6.83 26.47 5.67
C ILE A 6 -5.59 25.57 5.72
N LEU A 7 -5.81 24.26 5.84
CA LEU A 7 -4.79 23.23 5.73
C LEU A 7 -5.12 22.36 4.51
N SER A 8 -4.23 22.35 3.51
CA SER A 8 -4.42 21.60 2.27
C SER A 8 -3.18 20.79 1.90
N ALA A 9 -3.39 19.60 1.34
CA ALA A 9 -2.32 18.84 0.68
C ALA A 9 -2.25 19.23 -0.80
N PRO A 10 -1.05 19.47 -1.36
CA PRO A 10 -0.90 19.76 -2.78
C PRO A 10 -1.22 18.53 -3.64
N PRO A 11 -1.55 18.71 -4.93
CA PRO A 11 -1.62 17.60 -5.86
C PRO A 11 -0.26 16.89 -5.94
N LEU A 12 -0.30 15.58 -6.18
CA LEU A 12 0.91 14.77 -6.31
C LEU A 12 1.38 14.75 -7.76
N GLU A 13 2.67 14.96 -7.96
CA GLU A 13 3.36 14.79 -9.25
C GLU A 13 4.58 13.88 -9.07
N ALA A 14 4.96 13.17 -10.12
CA ALA A 14 6.18 12.38 -10.10
C ALA A 14 7.41 13.30 -10.03
N ALA A 15 8.35 12.94 -9.15
CA ALA A 15 9.60 13.69 -8.99
C ALA A 15 10.50 13.64 -10.24
N LEU A 16 10.33 12.61 -11.07
CA LEU A 16 11.07 12.41 -12.31
C LEU A 16 10.12 11.95 -13.40
N ARG A 17 10.17 12.59 -14.57
CA ARG A 17 9.50 12.12 -15.78
C ARG A 17 10.50 11.37 -16.64
N LEU A 18 10.20 10.10 -16.92
CA LEU A 18 11.00 9.23 -17.76
C LEU A 18 10.34 9.21 -19.15
N SER A 19 10.87 10.00 -20.09
CA SER A 19 10.28 10.23 -21.41
C SER A 19 10.04 8.97 -22.23
N ASP A 20 10.87 7.95 -22.00
CA ASP A 20 10.87 6.72 -22.78
C ASP A 20 9.97 5.63 -22.17
N LEU A 21 9.31 5.93 -21.05
CA LEU A 21 8.40 5.02 -20.36
C LEU A 21 6.97 5.57 -20.39
N PRO A 22 5.95 4.69 -20.44
CA PRO A 22 4.57 5.13 -20.40
C PRO A 22 4.27 5.74 -19.03
N VAL A 23 3.81 6.98 -19.04
CA VAL A 23 3.45 7.74 -17.83
C VAL A 23 2.08 8.40 -17.98
N ASP A 24 1.42 8.63 -16.85
CA ASP A 24 0.20 9.42 -16.80
C ASP A 24 0.50 10.94 -16.92
N LYS A 25 -0.56 11.76 -16.92
CA LYS A 25 -0.43 13.23 -17.01
C LYS A 25 0.35 13.87 -15.85
N HIS A 26 0.53 13.17 -14.74
CA HIS A 26 1.30 13.61 -13.58
C HIS A 26 2.72 13.03 -13.56
N GLY A 27 3.09 12.20 -14.54
CA GLY A 27 4.40 11.58 -14.68
C GLY A 27 4.54 10.23 -13.96
N PHE A 28 3.47 9.65 -13.42
CA PHE A 28 3.53 8.34 -12.77
C PHE A 28 3.54 7.21 -13.80
N LEU A 29 4.34 6.18 -13.57
CA LEU A 29 4.53 5.07 -14.52
C LEU A 29 3.29 4.18 -14.62
N HIS A 30 2.84 3.95 -15.85
CA HIS A 30 1.77 3.02 -16.14
C HIS A 30 2.24 1.57 -16.03
N ALA A 31 1.54 0.80 -15.21
CA ALA A 31 1.90 -0.59 -14.98
C ALA A 31 0.69 -1.51 -14.96
N ASP A 32 0.92 -2.75 -15.39
CA ASP A 32 -0.05 -3.82 -15.19
C ASP A 32 -0.37 -3.97 -13.69
N PHE A 33 -1.66 -4.02 -13.38
CA PHE A 33 -2.14 -3.91 -11.99
C PHE A 33 -1.60 -5.04 -11.12
N GLU A 34 -1.68 -6.28 -11.59
CA GLU A 34 -1.33 -7.46 -10.79
C GLU A 34 0.18 -7.69 -10.75
N SER A 35 0.88 -7.51 -11.87
CA SER A 35 2.32 -7.80 -11.94
C SER A 35 3.22 -6.64 -11.54
N ARG A 36 2.67 -5.41 -11.57
CA ARG A 36 3.42 -4.16 -11.40
C ARG A 36 4.51 -3.93 -12.44
N ARG A 37 4.48 -4.63 -13.56
CA ARG A 37 5.36 -4.39 -14.72
C ARG A 37 4.92 -3.14 -15.46
N VAL A 38 5.87 -2.31 -15.86
CA VAL A 38 5.61 -1.16 -16.71
C VAL A 38 5.07 -1.64 -18.06
N GLN A 39 3.98 -1.03 -18.53
CA GLN A 39 3.32 -1.47 -19.75
C GLN A 39 4.27 -1.43 -20.95
N GLY A 40 4.27 -2.48 -21.77
CA GLY A 40 5.18 -2.58 -22.93
C GLY A 40 6.61 -3.01 -22.59
N PHE A 41 6.97 -3.15 -21.31
CA PHE A 41 8.31 -3.57 -20.89
C PHE A 41 8.27 -4.85 -20.07
N ALA A 42 9.04 -5.85 -20.49
CA ALA A 42 9.10 -7.11 -19.76
C ALA A 42 9.86 -6.98 -18.44
N ASP A 43 10.96 -6.22 -18.41
CA ASP A 43 11.94 -6.23 -17.32
C ASP A 43 11.91 -4.99 -16.42
N ILE A 44 10.95 -4.09 -16.66
CA ILE A 44 10.80 -2.86 -15.88
C ILE A 44 9.57 -3.00 -14.98
N PHE A 45 9.76 -2.71 -13.70
CA PHE A 45 8.73 -2.78 -12.67
C PHE A 45 8.63 -1.45 -11.93
N VAL A 46 7.45 -1.16 -11.37
CA VAL A 46 7.23 0.03 -10.54
C VAL A 46 6.51 -0.32 -9.24
N ALA A 47 7.04 0.20 -8.12
CA ALA A 47 6.44 0.09 -6.80
C ALA A 47 6.48 1.45 -6.09
N GLY A 48 5.56 1.64 -5.14
CA GLY A 48 5.45 2.85 -4.36
C GLY A 48 4.95 4.05 -5.16
N ASP A 49 5.40 5.23 -4.77
CA ASP A 49 4.77 6.48 -5.20
C ASP A 49 4.97 6.81 -6.68
N ALA A 50 5.99 6.22 -7.32
CA ALA A 50 6.24 6.34 -8.76
C ALA A 50 5.18 5.64 -9.63
N SER A 51 4.37 4.74 -9.05
CA SER A 51 3.34 4.01 -9.80
C SER A 51 2.09 4.83 -10.07
N ASP A 52 1.36 4.53 -11.13
CA ASP A 52 0.05 5.12 -11.48
C ASP A 52 -1.11 4.82 -10.51
N LEU A 53 -0.85 4.11 -9.40
CA LEU A 53 -1.82 3.93 -8.32
C LEU A 53 -2.18 5.29 -7.70
N ARG A 54 -3.47 5.63 -7.72
CA ARG A 54 -3.97 6.89 -7.15
C ARG A 54 -3.76 7.00 -5.65
N LEU A 55 -3.92 5.90 -4.92
CA LEU A 55 -3.76 5.87 -3.47
C LEU A 55 -2.30 5.59 -3.09
N LYS A 56 -1.60 6.63 -2.66
CA LYS A 56 -0.21 6.56 -2.18
C LYS A 56 -0.19 6.23 -0.68
N GLN A 57 0.01 4.96 -0.34
CA GLN A 57 0.10 4.48 1.04
C GLN A 57 1.34 3.60 1.17
N SER A 58 2.10 3.78 2.27
CA SER A 58 3.35 3.05 2.49
C SER A 58 3.15 1.53 2.55
N GLN A 59 2.04 1.05 3.12
CA GLN A 59 1.71 -0.37 3.11
C GLN A 59 1.48 -0.91 1.70
N LEU A 60 0.79 -0.17 0.83
CA LEU A 60 0.61 -0.56 -0.57
C LEU A 60 1.95 -0.60 -1.29
N ALA A 61 2.82 0.39 -1.06
CA ALA A 61 4.18 0.40 -1.58
C ALA A 61 4.97 -0.85 -1.18
N MET A 62 4.84 -1.29 0.08
CA MET A 62 5.46 -2.54 0.55
C MET A 62 4.90 -3.77 -0.16
N GLN A 63 3.57 -3.88 -0.31
CA GLN A 63 2.93 -5.01 -1.02
C GLN A 63 3.31 -5.04 -2.51
N GLN A 64 3.42 -3.88 -3.16
CA GLN A 64 3.93 -3.77 -4.53
C GLN A 64 5.39 -4.24 -4.60
N GLY A 65 6.25 -3.75 -3.70
CA GLY A 65 7.66 -4.11 -3.65
C GLY A 65 7.88 -5.61 -3.44
N GLU A 66 7.10 -6.24 -2.55
CA GLU A 66 7.15 -7.69 -2.33
C GLU A 66 6.72 -8.46 -3.59
N THR A 67 5.66 -8.02 -4.25
CA THR A 67 5.19 -8.62 -5.52
C THR A 67 6.29 -8.54 -6.59
N VAL A 68 6.86 -7.36 -6.80
CA VAL A 68 7.94 -7.12 -7.77
C VAL A 68 9.15 -7.99 -7.47
N ALA A 69 9.60 -8.03 -6.20
CA ALA A 69 10.74 -8.83 -5.79
C ALA A 69 10.51 -10.33 -6.07
N ARG A 70 9.31 -10.84 -5.79
CA ARG A 70 8.95 -12.24 -6.08
C ARG A 70 8.89 -12.53 -7.57
N GLN A 71 8.34 -11.61 -8.37
CA GLN A 71 8.33 -11.78 -9.83
C GLN A 71 9.74 -11.84 -10.41
N ILE A 72 10.64 -10.96 -9.96
CA ILE A 72 12.04 -10.97 -10.37
C ILE A 72 12.69 -12.30 -9.96
N TYR A 73 12.48 -12.73 -8.72
CA TYR A 73 13.01 -14.00 -8.21
C TYR A 73 12.55 -15.21 -9.03
N GLU A 74 11.24 -15.32 -9.32
CA GLU A 74 10.68 -16.41 -10.13
C GLU A 74 11.31 -16.44 -11.53
N ARG A 75 11.52 -15.27 -12.16
CA ARG A 75 12.20 -15.17 -13.47
C ARG A 75 13.66 -15.61 -13.42
N LEU A 76 14.40 -15.19 -12.40
CA LEU A 76 15.80 -15.58 -12.23
C LEU A 76 15.97 -17.10 -12.08
N LEU A 77 14.94 -17.79 -11.58
CA LEU A 77 14.88 -19.25 -11.52
C LEU A 77 14.41 -19.91 -12.82
N GLY A 78 14.16 -19.16 -13.88
CA GLY A 78 13.57 -19.67 -15.12
C GLY A 78 12.11 -20.11 -14.98
N GLN A 79 11.44 -19.71 -13.90
CA GLN A 79 10.04 -20.06 -13.63
C GLN A 79 9.10 -19.03 -14.25
N ARG A 80 7.87 -19.47 -14.54
CA ARG A 80 6.80 -18.56 -14.92
C ARG A 80 6.42 -17.71 -13.70
N PRO A 81 6.40 -16.37 -13.79
CA PRO A 81 6.03 -15.53 -12.66
C PRO A 81 4.56 -15.69 -12.29
N MET A 82 4.30 -15.99 -11.02
CA MET A 82 2.98 -16.26 -10.45
C MET A 82 2.61 -15.30 -9.32
N ALA A 83 3.58 -14.57 -8.75
CA ALA A 83 3.28 -13.57 -7.72
C ALA A 83 2.38 -12.45 -8.27
N ARG A 84 1.31 -12.14 -7.54
CA ARG A 84 0.33 -11.10 -7.91
C ARG A 84 0.12 -10.11 -6.78
N PHE A 85 0.05 -8.84 -7.13
CA PHE A 85 -0.33 -7.75 -6.27
C PHE A 85 -1.83 -7.83 -6.00
N GLN A 86 -2.18 -8.15 -4.75
CA GLN A 86 -3.56 -8.23 -4.27
C GLN A 86 -3.74 -7.22 -3.13
N PRO A 87 -3.96 -5.94 -3.46
CA PRO A 87 -3.90 -4.87 -2.47
C PRO A 87 -4.98 -4.96 -1.40
N GLU A 88 -4.53 -5.02 -0.15
CA GLU A 88 -5.36 -4.83 1.04
C GLU A 88 -4.76 -3.72 1.89
N ILE A 89 -5.54 -2.68 2.13
CA ILE A 89 -5.15 -1.52 2.93
C ILE A 89 -5.55 -1.78 4.36
N HIS A 90 -4.63 -1.52 5.29
CA HIS A 90 -4.91 -1.40 6.70
C HIS A 90 -4.49 0.00 7.14
N CYS A 91 -5.46 0.80 7.58
CA CYS A 91 -5.22 2.20 7.97
C CYS A 91 -5.63 2.40 9.42
N VAL A 92 -4.75 3.01 10.22
CA VAL A 92 -5.09 3.50 11.56
C VAL A 92 -5.08 5.03 11.53
N LEU A 93 -6.26 5.63 11.54
CA LEU A 93 -6.47 7.06 11.65
C LEU A 93 -6.53 7.45 13.12
N ASP A 94 -5.54 8.21 13.59
CA ASP A 94 -5.50 8.73 14.97
C ASP A 94 -6.29 10.04 15.03
N ARG A 95 -7.33 10.09 15.87
CA ARG A 95 -8.19 11.27 16.05
C ARG A 95 -7.90 11.97 17.39
N MET A 96 -6.65 11.93 17.84
CA MET A 96 -6.16 12.39 19.15
C MET A 96 -6.68 11.58 20.35
N ASN A 97 -7.99 11.46 20.54
CA ASN A 97 -8.58 10.82 21.72
C ASN A 97 -8.83 9.32 21.56
N ASP A 98 -8.97 8.88 20.31
CA ASP A 98 -9.16 7.50 19.91
C ASP A 98 -8.51 7.25 18.55
N ALA A 99 -8.79 6.09 17.97
CA ALA A 99 -8.39 5.80 16.61
C ALA A 99 -9.44 4.97 15.89
N LEU A 100 -9.55 5.23 14.59
CA LEU A 100 -10.32 4.47 13.65
C LEU A 100 -9.37 3.53 12.91
N TYR A 101 -9.76 2.27 12.83
CA TYR A 101 -9.10 1.27 12.03
C TYR A 101 -9.97 0.90 10.83
N ALA A 102 -9.42 1.06 9.64
CA ALA A 102 -10.08 0.73 8.39
C ALA A 102 -9.31 -0.37 7.64
N VAL A 103 -10.03 -1.39 7.18
CA VAL A 103 -9.52 -2.40 6.26
C VAL A 103 -10.31 -2.35 4.97
N MET A 104 -9.60 -2.34 3.84
CA MET A 104 -10.22 -2.31 2.53
C MET A 104 -9.38 -3.09 1.53
N ARG A 105 -10.00 -4.07 0.88
CA ARG A 105 -9.41 -4.68 -0.31
C ARG A 105 -9.66 -3.77 -1.50
N LEU A 106 -8.63 -3.51 -2.29
CA LEU A 106 -8.75 -2.77 -3.54
C LEU A 106 -8.95 -3.76 -4.69
N GLU A 107 -9.88 -3.45 -5.58
CA GLU A 107 -10.18 -4.26 -6.76
C GLU A 107 -9.81 -3.48 -8.02
N SER A 108 -9.21 -4.16 -9.00
CA SER A 108 -8.95 -3.54 -10.31
C SER A 108 -10.28 -3.32 -11.02
N THR A 109 -10.46 -2.13 -11.61
CA THR A 109 -11.62 -1.85 -12.47
C THR A 109 -11.16 -1.33 -13.83
N PRO A 110 -11.87 -1.66 -14.92
CA PRO A 110 -11.51 -1.22 -16.27
C PRO A 110 -11.41 0.30 -16.42
N ASP A 111 -12.30 1.06 -15.76
CA ASP A 111 -12.46 2.50 -15.99
C ASP A 111 -11.75 3.40 -14.98
N ALA A 112 -11.68 3.00 -13.71
CA ALA A 112 -11.09 3.82 -12.64
C ALA A 112 -9.66 3.36 -12.27
N GLY A 113 -9.19 2.26 -12.86
CA GLY A 113 -7.96 1.57 -12.50
C GLY A 113 -8.08 0.79 -11.19
N ILE A 114 -8.80 1.35 -10.19
CA ILE A 114 -9.02 0.75 -8.87
C ILE A 114 -10.34 1.21 -8.27
N ALA A 115 -11.14 0.28 -7.75
CA ALA A 115 -12.30 0.57 -6.92
C ALA A 115 -12.09 0.11 -5.46
N PRO A 116 -12.64 0.84 -4.49
CA PRO A 116 -12.72 0.36 -3.12
C PRO A 116 -13.65 -0.85 -3.07
N GLY A 117 -13.13 -1.99 -2.61
CA GLY A 117 -13.94 -3.14 -2.27
C GLY A 117 -14.64 -2.96 -0.92
N ARG A 118 -14.97 -4.07 -0.25
CA ARG A 118 -15.65 -4.03 1.04
C ARG A 118 -14.80 -3.36 2.11
N LEU A 119 -15.24 -2.18 2.55
CA LEU A 119 -14.67 -1.45 3.69
C LEU A 119 -15.18 -2.02 5.01
N ARG A 120 -14.26 -2.26 5.94
CA ARG A 120 -14.56 -2.59 7.34
C ARG A 120 -13.94 -1.54 8.24
N ILE A 121 -14.73 -1.03 9.17
CA ILE A 121 -14.32 0.03 10.10
C ILE A 121 -14.49 -0.50 11.53
N SER A 122 -13.55 -0.14 12.38
CA SER A 122 -13.59 -0.39 13.81
C SER A 122 -13.06 0.84 14.54
N GLU A 123 -13.74 1.25 15.61
CA GLU A 123 -13.33 2.39 16.43
C GLU A 123 -13.01 1.92 17.85
N ASN A 124 -11.77 2.15 18.30
CA ASN A 124 -11.32 1.77 19.63
C ASN A 124 -10.04 2.52 20.02
N LYS A 125 -9.91 2.89 21.31
CA LYS A 125 -8.66 3.43 21.89
C LYS A 125 -7.47 2.47 21.75
N LEU A 126 -7.72 1.16 21.72
CA LEU A 126 -6.68 0.14 21.51
C LEU A 126 -5.96 0.31 20.16
N TRP A 127 -6.63 0.83 19.12
CA TRP A 127 -5.98 1.06 17.83
C TRP A 127 -4.89 2.11 17.89
N ARG A 128 -5.03 3.11 18.77
CA ARG A 128 -3.99 4.12 18.99
C ARG A 128 -2.75 3.51 19.64
N PHE A 129 -2.95 2.61 20.60
CA PHE A 129 -1.85 1.85 21.19
C PHE A 129 -1.17 0.94 20.16
N TYR A 130 -1.96 0.21 19.36
CA TYR A 130 -1.46 -0.60 18.25
C TYR A 130 -0.61 0.21 17.27
N LYS A 131 -1.06 1.41 16.85
CA LYS A 131 -0.29 2.31 15.97
C LYS A 131 1.07 2.67 16.55
N LYS A 132 1.15 2.99 17.84
CA LYS A 132 2.43 3.32 18.52
C LYS A 132 3.39 2.13 18.52
N ILE A 133 2.89 0.92 18.81
CA ILE A 133 3.70 -0.31 18.72
C ILE A 133 4.18 -0.52 17.29
N LEU A 134 3.28 -0.41 16.31
CA LEU A 134 3.60 -0.62 14.90
C LEU A 134 4.70 0.34 14.44
N GLN A 135 4.63 1.62 14.83
CA GLN A 135 5.67 2.61 14.54
C GLN A 135 7.05 2.17 15.05
N ILE A 136 7.15 1.72 16.31
CA ILE A 136 8.42 1.28 16.90
C ILE A 136 8.95 0.04 16.15
N VAL A 137 8.09 -0.93 15.89
CA VAL A 137 8.52 -2.20 15.29
C VAL A 137 8.92 -2.02 13.82
N ILE A 138 8.18 -1.23 13.04
CA ILE A 138 8.52 -0.92 11.65
C ILE A 138 9.91 -0.30 11.58
N VAL A 139 10.19 0.73 12.40
CA VAL A 139 11.49 1.40 12.42
C VAL A 139 12.61 0.41 12.80
N LYS A 140 12.39 -0.42 13.82
CA LYS A 140 13.38 -1.42 14.26
C LYS A 140 13.68 -2.43 13.15
N ARG A 141 12.66 -2.94 12.45
CA ARG A 141 12.83 -3.91 11.36
C ARG A 141 13.58 -3.32 10.18
N TYR A 142 13.22 -2.11 9.76
CA TYR A 142 13.93 -1.41 8.68
C TYR A 142 15.40 -1.20 9.02
N ARG A 143 15.72 -0.76 10.25
CA ARG A 143 17.11 -0.61 10.71
C ARG A 143 17.90 -1.93 10.73
N SER A 144 17.22 -3.07 10.85
CA SER A 144 17.83 -4.39 10.79
C SER A 144 17.82 -5.03 9.40
N GLY A 145 17.45 -4.28 8.35
CA GLY A 145 17.39 -4.81 6.98
C GLY A 145 16.31 -5.87 6.76
N LYS A 146 15.32 -5.98 7.65
CA LYS A 146 14.25 -6.97 7.55
C LYS A 146 13.00 -6.33 6.91
N PRO A 147 12.37 -6.96 5.91
CA PRO A 147 11.12 -6.44 5.35
C PRO A 147 10.04 -6.41 6.43
N VAL A 148 9.19 -5.38 6.41
CA VAL A 148 8.13 -5.16 7.41
C VAL A 148 7.08 -6.25 7.36
N LEU A 149 6.61 -6.60 6.16
CA LEU A 149 5.54 -7.57 5.96
C LEU A 149 6.02 -9.01 5.78
N ALA A 150 7.34 -9.24 5.64
CA ALA A 150 7.84 -10.58 5.38
C ALA A 150 7.85 -11.49 6.63
N GLY A 151 7.43 -12.73 6.40
CA GLY A 151 7.52 -13.85 7.35
C GLY A 151 6.46 -13.81 8.45
N TRP A 152 6.76 -14.48 9.57
CA TRP A 152 5.82 -14.68 10.68
C TRP A 152 5.29 -13.37 11.29
N PHE A 153 6.09 -12.29 11.23
CA PHE A 153 5.72 -11.00 11.81
C PHE A 153 4.59 -10.32 11.03
N GLY A 154 4.62 -10.37 9.69
CA GLY A 154 3.51 -9.87 8.86
C GLY A 154 2.24 -10.67 9.11
N GLN A 155 2.35 -12.00 9.14
CA GLN A 155 1.22 -12.90 9.45
C GLN A 155 0.63 -12.62 10.83
N MET A 156 1.48 -12.38 11.83
CA MET A 156 1.05 -12.00 13.19
C MET A 156 0.32 -10.66 13.18
N LEU A 157 0.84 -9.64 12.50
CA LEU A 157 0.19 -8.33 12.40
C LEU A 157 -1.19 -8.42 11.75
N GLU A 158 -1.32 -9.19 10.67
CA GLU A 158 -2.60 -9.45 10.02
C GLU A 158 -3.56 -10.24 10.92
N ALA A 159 -3.07 -11.23 11.67
CA ALA A 159 -3.89 -12.02 12.58
C ALA A 159 -4.43 -11.16 13.72
N VAL A 160 -3.57 -10.36 14.37
CA VAL A 160 -3.95 -9.43 15.44
C VAL A 160 -4.94 -8.40 14.93
N SER A 161 -4.71 -7.84 13.74
CA SER A 161 -5.59 -6.82 13.19
C SER A 161 -6.97 -7.38 12.81
N ARG A 162 -7.02 -8.59 12.23
CA ARG A 162 -8.29 -9.30 11.98
C ARG A 162 -9.02 -9.68 13.26
N MET A 163 -8.29 -10.11 14.30
CA MET A 163 -8.87 -10.46 15.59
C MET A 163 -9.51 -9.22 16.24
N LEU A 164 -8.75 -8.13 16.37
CA LEU A 164 -9.24 -6.89 16.97
C LEU A 164 -10.41 -6.29 16.20
N ALA A 165 -10.42 -6.37 14.87
CA ALA A 165 -11.53 -5.91 14.04
C ALA A 165 -12.82 -6.72 14.22
N ARG A 166 -12.75 -8.01 14.57
CA ARG A 166 -13.92 -8.85 14.87
C ARG A 166 -14.62 -8.47 16.18
N PHE A 167 -13.88 -7.95 17.15
CA PHE A 167 -14.41 -7.56 18.46
C PHE A 167 -15.10 -6.19 18.47
N THR A 168 -15.18 -5.50 17.34
CA THR A 168 -15.52 -4.07 17.28
C THR A 168 -16.40 -3.67 16.09
N THR A 169 -16.98 -4.63 15.37
CA THR A 169 -17.97 -4.33 14.33
C THR A 169 -19.26 -3.80 14.93
N ARG A 170 -19.56 -2.52 14.67
CA ARG A 170 -20.92 -1.99 14.58
C ARG A 170 -21.30 -1.87 13.12
#